data_AF-A0A379MM43-F1
#
_entry.id   AF-A0A379MM43-F1
#
_cell.length_a   1.000
_cell.length_b   1.000
_cell.length_c   1.000
_cell.angle_alpha   90.00
_cell.angle_beta   90.00
_cell.angle_gamma   90.00
#
_symmetry.space_group_name_H-M   'P 1'
#
loop_
_entity.id
_entity.type
_entity.pdbx_description
1 polymer ?
#
loop_
_entity_poly.entity_id
_entity_poly.type
_entity_poly.pdbx_seq_one_letter_code
_entity_poly.pdbx_strand_id
1 'polypeptide(L)'
;MSTAAANPWPQQTSQLELDDTDPVIADIERVPEARRGNFSTVGDNRWDLTPLVQKHTVSGTLSIVFDTFPPHYVATAKRLIWASINKPTPVEDLERSSAARSQLAPATVCIFARFLRQWMTWLAERDIHEFSAVTDATYDEYAEHLKRHRGSRENVGNMLFAVTRAWLYAPYLPEADRLARPPWENSQMGRASVLGPANWSSENKTTPFIRRRWPALSSGRCASSPTSATTSSPRRH
;
A
#
# COMPACT_ATOMS: atom_id res chain seq x y z
N MET A 1 -0.33 6.31 43.40
CA MET A 1 0.26 5.06 42.89
C MET A 1 -0.28 4.87 41.48
N SER A 2 0.49 5.29 40.46
CA SER A 2 0.07 5.22 39.06
C SER A 2 0.42 3.86 38.48
N THR A 3 -0.60 3.11 38.09
CA THR A 3 -0.48 1.86 37.34
C THR A 3 -0.07 2.20 35.90
N ALA A 4 1.19 1.95 35.57
CA ALA A 4 1.65 1.97 34.18
C ALA A 4 0.89 0.88 33.40
N ALA A 5 0.25 1.25 32.29
CA ALA A 5 -0.39 0.29 31.41
C ALA A 5 0.67 -0.67 30.85
N ALA A 6 0.53 -1.96 31.18
CA ALA A 6 1.42 -3.01 30.68
C ALA A 6 1.30 -3.10 29.16
N ASN A 7 2.45 -3.03 28.49
CA ASN A 7 2.59 -3.11 27.04
C ASN A 7 2.08 -4.49 26.55
N PRO A 8 1.05 -4.58 25.70
CA PRO A 8 0.33 -5.83 25.43
C PRO A 8 0.98 -6.77 24.40
N TRP A 9 2.25 -6.57 24.04
CA TRP A 9 2.86 -7.33 22.94
C TRP A 9 3.25 -8.76 23.37
N PRO A 10 2.83 -9.81 22.64
CA PRO A 10 3.28 -11.17 22.87
C PRO A 10 4.80 -11.28 22.67
N GLN A 11 5.46 -11.86 23.67
CA GLN A 11 6.90 -12.09 23.76
C GLN A 11 7.32 -13.22 22.80
N GLN A 12 7.57 -12.89 21.53
CA GLN A 12 8.59 -13.51 20.66
C GLN A 12 8.48 -12.93 19.25
N THR A 13 9.13 -11.79 19.04
CA THR A 13 9.54 -11.35 17.70
C THR A 13 11.01 -10.99 17.80
N SER A 14 11.87 -11.80 17.17
CA SER A 14 13.29 -11.50 17.05
C SER A 14 13.43 -10.08 16.50
N GLN A 15 14.05 -9.19 17.28
CA GLN A 15 14.36 -7.85 16.81
C GLN A 15 15.18 -7.96 15.52
N LEU A 16 14.90 -7.09 14.55
CA LEU A 16 15.67 -7.02 13.31
C LEU A 16 17.05 -6.42 13.60
N GLU A 17 17.99 -7.30 13.90
CA GLU A 17 19.42 -7.04 13.73
C GLU A 17 19.72 -7.16 12.24
N LEU A 18 19.99 -6.01 11.59
CA LEU A 18 20.38 -5.95 10.19
C LEU A 18 21.86 -5.54 10.14
N ASP A 19 22.64 -6.31 9.40
CA ASP A 19 24.03 -5.99 9.06
C ASP A 19 24.08 -5.22 7.73
N ASP A 20 25.08 -4.36 7.54
CA ASP A 20 25.24 -3.57 6.31
C ASP A 20 25.46 -4.45 5.05
N THR A 21 25.90 -5.70 5.24
CA THR A 21 26.07 -6.67 4.16
C THR A 21 24.81 -7.46 3.84
N ASP A 22 23.76 -7.37 4.67
CA ASP A 22 22.52 -8.11 4.45
C ASP A 22 21.84 -7.66 3.14
N PRO A 23 21.27 -8.59 2.35
CA PRO A 23 20.55 -8.22 1.14
C PRO A 23 19.24 -7.49 1.49
N VAL A 24 18.92 -6.45 0.71
CA VAL A 24 17.64 -5.73 0.84
C VAL A 24 16.46 -6.63 0.49
N ILE A 25 16.65 -7.55 -0.46
CA ILE A 25 15.67 -8.56 -0.85
C ILE A 25 16.13 -9.90 -0.26
N ALA A 26 15.54 -10.29 0.87
CA ALA A 26 15.97 -11.51 1.59
C ALA A 26 15.55 -12.80 0.89
N ASP A 27 14.38 -12.79 0.25
CA ASP A 27 13.86 -13.94 -0.50
C ASP A 27 14.08 -13.73 -2.01
N ILE A 28 15.13 -14.36 -2.53
CA ILE A 28 15.55 -14.29 -3.94
C ILE A 28 14.53 -14.90 -4.89
N GLU A 29 13.67 -15.82 -4.42
CA GLU A 29 12.68 -16.49 -5.26
C GLU A 29 11.58 -15.54 -5.73
N ARG A 30 11.40 -14.42 -5.04
CA ARG A 30 10.51 -13.32 -5.45
C ARG A 30 11.01 -12.57 -6.67
N VAL A 31 12.30 -12.68 -6.98
CA VAL A 31 12.93 -12.01 -8.11
C VAL A 31 12.92 -12.96 -9.32
N PRO A 32 12.40 -12.53 -10.48
CA PRO A 32 12.49 -13.31 -11.71
C PRO A 32 13.93 -13.72 -11.99
N GLU A 33 14.17 -14.98 -12.37
CA GLU A 33 15.51 -15.54 -12.56
C GLU A 33 16.39 -14.67 -13.46
N ALA A 34 15.84 -14.16 -14.56
CA ALA A 34 16.51 -13.26 -15.50
C ALA A 34 16.97 -11.91 -14.90
N ARG A 35 16.59 -11.59 -13.67
CA ARG A 35 16.93 -10.37 -12.94
C ARG A 35 17.59 -10.65 -11.59
N ARG A 36 17.88 -11.91 -11.28
CA ARG A 36 18.72 -12.26 -10.13
C ARG A 36 20.14 -11.80 -10.46
N GLY A 37 20.64 -10.81 -9.72
CA GLY A 37 21.92 -10.16 -9.94
C GLY A 37 22.41 -9.51 -8.65
N ASN A 38 23.31 -8.53 -8.75
CA ASN A 38 23.76 -7.79 -7.56
C ASN A 38 22.60 -6.97 -6.99
N PHE A 39 22.04 -7.45 -5.88
CA PHE A 39 21.04 -6.72 -5.11
C PHE A 39 21.73 -5.65 -4.25
N SER A 40 21.00 -4.58 -3.97
CA SER A 40 21.42 -3.63 -2.94
C SER A 40 21.56 -4.35 -1.61
N THR A 41 22.56 -3.95 -0.82
CA THR A 41 22.69 -4.37 0.57
C THR A 41 22.11 -3.31 1.52
N VAL A 42 21.85 -3.68 2.77
CA VAL A 42 21.32 -2.76 3.78
C VAL A 42 22.23 -1.54 3.96
N GLY A 43 23.55 -1.73 3.87
CA GLY A 43 24.55 -0.67 3.97
C GLY A 43 24.47 0.38 2.87
N ASP A 44 24.02 0.01 1.68
CA ASP A 44 23.90 0.93 0.55
C ASP A 44 23.04 2.15 0.90
N ASN A 45 23.49 3.32 0.45
CA ASN A 45 22.71 4.55 0.57
C ASN A 45 21.53 4.61 -0.43
N ARG A 46 21.57 3.79 -1.49
CA ARG A 46 20.50 3.68 -2.47
C ARG A 46 20.07 2.23 -2.62
N TRP A 47 18.81 1.94 -2.32
CA TRP A 47 18.22 0.63 -2.55
C TRP A 47 17.45 0.62 -3.86
N ASP A 48 17.77 -0.33 -4.75
CA ASP A 48 17.02 -0.58 -5.99
C ASP A 48 16.03 -1.74 -5.81
N LEU A 49 14.75 -1.44 -5.97
CA LEU A 49 13.63 -2.39 -5.88
C LEU A 49 13.09 -2.78 -7.26
N THR A 50 13.67 -2.25 -8.34
CA THR A 50 13.31 -2.60 -9.73
C THR A 50 13.37 -4.10 -10.01
N PRO A 51 14.31 -4.89 -9.44
CA PRO A 51 14.34 -6.34 -9.63
C PRO A 51 13.04 -7.06 -9.20
N LEU A 52 12.30 -6.54 -8.22
CA LEU A 52 11.02 -7.12 -7.75
C LEU A 52 9.83 -6.87 -8.69
N VAL A 53 9.97 -6.03 -9.72
CA VAL A 53 8.86 -5.63 -10.59
C VAL A 53 8.64 -6.68 -11.68
N GLN A 54 7.63 -7.54 -11.50
CA GLN A 54 7.34 -8.60 -12.48
C GLN A 54 6.74 -8.10 -13.81
N LYS A 55 6.07 -6.94 -13.82
CA LYS A 55 5.39 -6.40 -15.02
C LYS A 55 6.21 -5.31 -15.70
N HIS A 56 6.46 -5.48 -17.00
CA HIS A 56 7.17 -4.50 -17.84
C HIS A 56 6.43 -3.18 -18.08
N THR A 57 5.18 -3.05 -17.62
CA THR A 57 4.36 -1.83 -17.81
C THR A 57 4.70 -0.71 -16.83
N VAL A 58 5.46 -0.98 -15.77
CA VAL A 58 5.96 0.07 -14.87
C VAL A 58 7.22 0.65 -15.51
N SER A 59 7.10 1.84 -16.10
CA SER A 59 8.25 2.60 -16.58
C SER A 59 8.89 3.36 -15.42
N GLY A 60 10.20 3.17 -15.24
CA GLY A 60 11.02 3.90 -14.25
C GLY A 60 11.70 3.01 -13.21
N THR A 61 12.83 3.49 -12.69
CA THR A 61 13.57 2.84 -11.60
C THR A 61 12.85 3.05 -10.28
N LEU A 62 12.56 1.96 -9.56
CA LEU A 62 11.98 2.03 -8.22
C LEU A 62 13.11 2.00 -7.19
N SER A 63 13.58 3.17 -6.76
CA SER A 63 14.67 3.25 -5.79
C SER A 63 14.36 4.17 -4.61
N ILE A 64 15.04 3.89 -3.49
CA ILE A 64 14.97 4.67 -2.25
C ILE A 64 16.38 5.21 -1.97
N VAL A 65 16.49 6.51 -1.66
CA VAL A 65 17.76 7.18 -1.40
C VAL A 65 17.77 7.70 0.04
N PHE A 66 18.68 7.19 0.87
CA PHE A 66 18.68 7.40 2.32
C PHE A 66 19.28 8.74 2.75
N ASP A 67 20.15 9.36 1.95
CA ASP A 67 20.62 10.75 2.18
C ASP A 67 19.49 11.79 2.24
N THR A 68 18.30 11.43 1.73
CA THR A 68 17.13 12.32 1.81
C THR A 68 16.41 12.26 3.16
N PHE A 69 16.73 11.28 4.01
CA PHE A 69 16.16 11.15 5.35
C PHE A 69 17.00 11.96 6.35
N PRO A 70 16.39 12.44 7.45
CA PRO A 70 17.16 13.05 8.53
C PRO A 70 18.19 12.04 9.09
N PRO A 71 19.45 12.44 9.34
CA PRO A 71 20.53 11.52 9.69
C PRO A 71 20.21 10.59 10.87
N HIS A 72 19.56 11.12 11.92
CA HIS A 72 19.17 10.35 13.11
C HIS A 72 18.19 9.21 12.83
N TYR A 73 17.42 9.31 11.74
CA TYR A 73 16.39 8.34 11.37
C TYR A 73 16.81 7.36 10.28
N VAL A 74 18.02 7.45 9.71
CA VAL A 74 18.44 6.59 8.60
C VAL A 74 18.40 5.10 8.99
N ALA A 75 18.93 4.76 10.16
CA ALA A 75 18.91 3.38 10.65
C ALA A 75 17.48 2.86 10.85
N THR A 76 16.62 3.64 11.52
CA THR A 76 15.20 3.34 11.73
C THR A 76 14.46 3.18 10.40
N ALA A 77 14.72 4.06 9.43
CA ALA A 77 14.12 4.02 8.10
C ALA A 77 14.52 2.76 7.35
N LYS A 78 15.81 2.39 7.37
CA LYS A 78 16.31 1.15 6.77
C LYS A 78 15.60 -0.08 7.38
N ARG A 79 15.52 -0.20 8.71
CA ARG A 79 14.82 -1.31 9.37
C ARG A 79 13.34 -1.39 8.97
N LEU A 80 12.62 -0.27 9.01
CA LEU A 80 11.20 -0.22 8.65
C LEU A 80 10.93 -0.57 7.20
N ILE A 81 11.75 -0.03 6.28
CA ILE A 81 11.60 -0.27 4.85
C ILE A 81 11.96 -1.73 4.55
N TRP A 82 13.04 -2.25 5.13
CA TRP A 82 13.42 -3.66 5.00
C TRP A 82 12.33 -4.59 5.52
N ALA A 83 11.75 -4.30 6.69
CA ALA A 83 10.61 -5.05 7.23
C ALA A 83 9.42 -5.00 6.27
N SER A 84 9.14 -3.85 5.66
CA SER A 84 8.04 -3.69 4.70
C SER A 84 8.24 -4.47 3.38
N ILE A 85 9.49 -4.77 3.02
CA ILE A 85 9.84 -5.58 1.86
C ILE A 85 9.74 -7.06 2.19
N ASN A 86 10.22 -7.48 3.37
CA ASN A 86 10.54 -8.88 3.66
C ASN A 86 9.56 -9.54 4.64
N LYS A 87 8.80 -8.78 5.43
CA LYS A 87 7.83 -9.30 6.40
C LYS A 87 6.40 -9.00 5.95
N PRO A 88 5.44 -9.90 6.25
CA PRO A 88 4.03 -9.58 6.07
C PRO A 88 3.69 -8.34 6.89
N THR A 89 2.82 -7.47 6.34
CA THR A 89 2.28 -6.37 7.15
C THR A 89 1.38 -6.99 8.20
N PRO A 90 1.61 -6.76 9.51
CA PRO A 90 0.75 -7.27 10.58
C PRO A 90 -0.60 -6.52 10.56
N VAL A 91 -1.50 -6.90 9.65
CA VAL A 91 -2.80 -6.22 9.47
C VAL A 91 -3.87 -6.77 10.41
N GLU A 92 -3.56 -7.85 11.14
CA GLU A 92 -4.38 -8.41 12.20
C GLU A 92 -4.60 -7.40 13.33
N ASP A 93 -3.64 -6.50 13.53
CA ASP A 93 -3.71 -5.40 14.50
C ASP A 93 -4.58 -4.21 14.03
N LEU A 94 -5.05 -4.24 12.78
CA LEU A 94 -5.99 -3.25 12.25
C LEU A 94 -7.43 -3.75 12.39
N GLU A 95 -8.31 -2.93 12.96
CA GLU A 95 -9.77 -3.18 13.04
C GLU A 95 -10.46 -3.30 11.66
N ARG A 96 -9.73 -3.12 10.56
CA ARG A 96 -10.22 -3.16 9.17
C ARG A 96 -9.29 -4.03 8.31
N SER A 97 -9.33 -5.35 8.51
CA SER A 97 -8.43 -6.33 7.87
C SER A 97 -8.70 -6.61 6.38
N SER A 98 -9.32 -5.73 5.59
CA SER A 98 -9.84 -6.10 4.26
C SER A 98 -8.81 -6.25 3.13
N ALA A 99 -7.50 -6.21 3.42
CA ALA A 99 -6.48 -6.55 2.43
C ALA A 99 -5.12 -6.93 3.06
N ALA A 100 -5.05 -8.10 3.70
CA ALA A 100 -3.77 -8.71 4.04
C ALA A 100 -3.07 -9.17 2.75
N ARG A 101 -2.27 -8.30 2.13
CA ARG A 101 -1.31 -8.76 1.12
C ARG A 101 -0.14 -9.38 1.87
N SER A 102 0.23 -10.61 1.53
CA SER A 102 1.35 -11.32 2.15
C SER A 102 2.63 -10.51 2.10
N GLN A 103 2.83 -9.70 1.05
CA GLN A 103 3.91 -8.72 0.94
C GLN A 103 3.47 -7.49 0.13
N LEU A 104 4.12 -6.35 0.39
CA LEU A 104 3.87 -5.11 -0.34
C LEU A 104 4.47 -5.13 -1.75
N ALA A 105 3.78 -4.50 -2.70
CA ALA A 105 4.33 -4.28 -4.02
C ALA A 105 5.49 -3.26 -3.93
N PRO A 106 6.53 -3.36 -4.78
CA PRO A 106 7.70 -2.46 -4.74
C PRO A 106 7.33 -0.97 -4.82
N ALA A 107 6.39 -0.61 -5.70
CA ALA A 107 5.90 0.76 -5.82
C ALA A 107 5.23 1.25 -4.52
N THR A 108 4.51 0.38 -3.82
CA THR A 108 3.90 0.68 -2.52
C THR A 108 4.96 0.89 -1.43
N VAL A 109 6.08 0.16 -1.48
CA VAL A 109 7.23 0.37 -0.58
C VAL A 109 7.87 1.73 -0.84
N CYS A 110 8.11 2.12 -2.10
CA CYS A 110 8.64 3.45 -2.43
C CYS A 110 7.70 4.58 -1.96
N ILE A 111 6.38 4.41 -2.13
CA ILE A 111 5.39 5.36 -1.63
C ILE A 111 5.46 5.46 -0.09
N PHE A 112 5.54 4.32 0.59
CA PHE A 112 5.70 4.28 2.04
C PHE A 112 6.98 5.00 2.49
N ALA A 113 8.13 4.69 1.89
CA ALA A 113 9.41 5.34 2.20
C ALA A 113 9.34 6.86 2.03
N ARG A 114 8.67 7.34 0.96
CA ARG A 114 8.48 8.78 0.73
C ARG A 114 7.69 9.45 1.86
N PHE A 115 6.59 8.85 2.31
CA PHE A 115 5.76 9.42 3.38
C PHE A 115 6.39 9.23 4.76
N LEU A 116 7.11 8.13 4.97
CA LEU A 116 7.89 7.90 6.18
C LEU A 116 8.96 8.99 6.35
N ARG A 117 9.65 9.34 5.25
CA ARG A 117 10.59 10.47 5.23
C ARG A 117 9.93 11.79 5.63
N GLN A 118 8.72 12.07 5.13
CA GLN A 118 8.00 13.29 5.49
C GLN A 118 7.67 13.34 6.99
N TRP A 119 7.23 12.22 7.56
CA TRP A 119 7.01 12.08 8.99
C TRP A 119 8.30 12.30 9.81
N MET A 120 9.38 11.62 9.45
CA MET A 120 10.67 11.76 10.13
C MET A 120 11.25 13.18 10.03
N THR A 121 11.04 13.84 8.89
CA THR A 121 11.44 15.25 8.72
C THR A 121 10.65 16.15 9.66
N TRP A 122 9.32 15.97 9.73
CA TRP A 122 8.45 16.73 10.61
C TRP A 122 8.77 16.54 12.10
N LEU A 123 9.19 15.34 12.50
CA LEU A 123 9.70 15.05 13.84
C LEU A 123 11.05 15.71 14.11
N ALA A 124 11.99 15.61 13.17
CA ALA A 124 13.31 16.20 13.30
C ALA A 124 13.25 17.74 13.43
N GLU A 125 12.30 18.39 12.74
CA GLU A 125 12.02 19.84 12.88
C GLU A 125 11.50 20.24 14.29
N ARG A 126 11.13 19.26 15.13
CA ARG A 126 10.67 19.44 16.52
C ARG A 126 11.65 18.87 17.54
N ASP A 127 12.89 18.61 17.10
CA ASP A 127 13.95 18.02 17.93
C ASP A 127 13.57 16.65 18.52
N ILE A 128 12.68 15.92 17.84
CA ILE A 128 12.38 14.52 18.13
C ILE A 128 13.24 13.67 17.20
N HIS A 129 14.09 12.80 17.78
CA HIS A 129 15.11 12.04 17.04
C HIS A 129 14.96 10.52 17.16
N GLU A 130 13.97 10.06 17.92
CA GLU A 130 13.64 8.65 18.09
C GLU A 130 12.12 8.47 18.09
N PHE A 131 11.65 7.25 17.81
CA PHE A 131 10.21 6.97 17.74
C PHE A 131 9.61 6.71 19.12
N SER A 132 10.39 6.20 20.07
CA SER A 132 10.00 6.04 21.48
C SER A 132 9.63 7.35 22.17
N ALA A 133 10.19 8.47 21.73
CA ALA A 133 9.90 9.81 22.27
C ALA A 133 8.59 10.42 21.74
N VAL A 134 7.93 9.77 20.77
CA VAL A 134 6.64 10.25 20.23
C VAL A 134 5.54 10.03 21.26
N THR A 135 4.88 11.12 21.63
CA THR A 135 3.79 11.12 22.63
C THR A 135 2.42 11.33 21.96
N ASP A 136 1.34 11.17 22.72
CA ASP A 136 -0.01 11.50 22.26
C ASP A 136 -0.12 12.96 21.82
N ALA A 137 0.53 13.89 22.53
CA ALA A 137 0.58 15.31 22.15
C ALA A 137 1.28 15.52 20.79
N THR A 138 2.36 14.77 20.53
CA THR A 138 3.04 14.79 19.23
C THR A 138 2.10 14.32 18.11
N TYR A 139 1.30 13.28 18.36
CA TYR A 139 0.30 12.81 17.39
C TYR A 139 -0.82 13.83 17.15
N ASP A 140 -1.31 14.49 18.20
CA ASP A 140 -2.32 15.53 18.09
C ASP A 140 -1.81 16.73 17.26
N GLU A 141 -0.59 17.18 17.52
CA GLU A 141 0.06 18.23 16.74
C GLU A 141 0.22 17.82 15.26
N TYR A 142 0.61 16.58 15.00
CA TYR A 142 0.74 16.08 13.65
C TYR A 142 -0.61 15.98 12.93
N ALA A 143 -1.65 15.52 13.61
CA ALA A 143 -3.01 15.49 13.09
C ALA A 143 -3.50 16.90 12.72
N GLU A 144 -3.24 17.89 13.58
CA GLU A 144 -3.55 19.30 13.31
C GLU A 144 -2.71 19.87 12.15
N HIS A 145 -1.42 19.50 12.06
CA HIS A 145 -0.58 19.84 10.91
C HIS A 145 -1.18 19.29 9.60
N LEU A 146 -1.62 18.03 9.61
CA LEU A 146 -2.21 17.37 8.46
C LEU A 146 -3.57 17.94 8.06
N LYS A 147 -4.39 18.40 9.00
CA LYS A 147 -5.65 19.13 8.71
C LYS A 147 -5.40 20.42 7.94
N ARG A 148 -4.26 21.08 8.18
CA ARG A 148 -3.86 22.31 7.47
C ARG A 148 -3.12 22.03 6.16
N HIS A 149 -2.75 20.78 5.91
CA HIS A 149 -2.02 20.41 4.69
C HIS A 149 -2.86 20.67 3.44
N ARG A 150 -2.29 21.34 2.43
CA ARG A 150 -3.00 21.75 1.21
C ARG A 150 -3.08 20.65 0.12
N GLY A 151 -2.75 19.41 0.48
CA GLY A 151 -2.79 18.25 -0.42
C GLY A 151 -4.17 17.61 -0.52
N SER A 152 -4.31 16.64 -1.43
CA SER A 152 -5.55 15.86 -1.56
C SER A 152 -5.83 15.04 -0.29
N ARG A 153 -7.11 14.71 -0.06
CA ARG A 153 -7.53 13.77 1.00
C ARG A 153 -6.74 12.46 0.94
N GLU A 154 -6.54 11.94 -0.27
CA GLU A 154 -5.77 10.71 -0.49
C GLU A 154 -4.31 10.87 -0.04
N ASN A 155 -3.68 12.01 -0.33
CA ASN A 155 -2.31 12.29 0.11
C ASN A 155 -2.21 12.34 1.64
N VAL A 156 -3.14 13.03 2.32
CA VAL A 156 -3.20 13.06 3.79
C VAL A 156 -3.50 11.65 4.34
N GLY A 157 -4.35 10.88 3.67
CA GLY A 157 -4.61 9.49 4.00
C GLY A 157 -3.33 8.65 3.95
N ASN A 158 -2.53 8.80 2.90
CA ASN A 158 -1.27 8.08 2.78
C ASN A 158 -0.22 8.53 3.82
N MET A 159 -0.17 9.83 4.18
CA MET A 159 0.67 10.34 5.28
C MET A 159 0.32 9.68 6.61
N LEU A 160 -0.96 9.66 6.98
CA LEU A 160 -1.43 8.99 8.20
C LEU A 160 -1.13 7.49 8.15
N PHE A 161 -1.33 6.86 6.99
CA PHE A 161 -1.12 5.42 6.86
C PHE A 161 0.36 5.03 6.92
N ALA A 162 1.28 5.90 6.53
CA ALA A 162 2.71 5.65 6.71
C ALA A 162 3.08 5.56 8.20
N VAL A 163 2.53 6.44 9.03
CA VAL A 163 2.74 6.39 10.49
C VAL A 163 2.08 5.14 11.10
N THR A 164 0.83 4.83 10.70
CA THR A 164 0.17 3.58 11.09
C THR A 164 1.03 2.37 10.73
N ARG A 165 1.56 2.31 9.50
CA ARG A 165 2.40 1.20 9.05
C ARG A 165 3.71 1.11 9.83
N ALA A 166 4.32 2.23 10.18
CA ALA A 166 5.51 2.23 11.03
C ALA A 166 5.23 1.65 12.42
N TRP A 167 4.07 1.98 13.01
CA TRP A 167 3.59 1.34 14.25
C TRP A 167 3.35 -0.18 14.06
N LEU A 168 2.72 -0.62 12.97
CA LEU A 168 2.49 -2.05 12.72
C LEU A 168 3.79 -2.86 12.64
N TYR A 169 4.88 -2.27 12.16
CA TYR A 169 6.18 -2.93 12.12
C TYR A 169 6.99 -2.79 13.42
N ALA A 170 6.51 -2.04 14.43
CA ALA A 170 7.20 -1.84 15.70
C ALA A 170 7.63 -3.14 16.42
N PRO A 171 6.87 -4.27 16.38
CA PRO A 171 7.31 -5.51 17.02
C PRO A 171 8.66 -6.02 16.51
N TYR A 172 9.02 -5.72 15.25
CA TYR A 172 10.28 -6.12 14.66
C TYR A 172 11.46 -5.19 14.99
N LEU A 173 11.22 -4.07 15.67
CA LEU A 173 12.22 -3.03 15.87
C LEU A 173 12.83 -3.04 17.29
N PRO A 174 14.04 -2.49 17.47
CA PRO A 174 14.56 -2.12 18.78
C PRO A 174 13.65 -1.11 19.49
N GLU A 175 13.69 -1.06 20.82
CA GLU A 175 12.78 -0.24 21.63
C GLU A 175 12.73 1.25 21.24
N ALA A 176 13.89 1.87 20.99
CA ALA A 176 13.99 3.28 20.59
C ALA A 176 13.31 3.58 19.23
N ASP A 177 13.19 2.56 18.38
CA ASP A 177 12.60 2.65 17.05
C ASP A 177 11.09 2.31 17.04
N ARG A 178 10.49 1.96 18.20
CA ARG A 178 9.08 1.59 18.30
C ARG A 178 8.20 2.81 18.49
N LEU A 179 7.18 2.94 17.64
CA LEU A 179 6.08 3.88 17.86
C LEU A 179 5.03 3.29 18.79
N ALA A 180 4.44 4.13 19.65
CA ALA A 180 3.17 3.82 20.29
C ALA A 180 2.03 3.83 19.27
N ARG A 181 0.90 3.18 19.59
CA ARG A 181 -0.28 3.13 18.71
C ARG A 181 -0.79 4.54 18.41
N PRO A 182 -0.90 4.95 17.14
CA PRO A 182 -1.43 6.27 16.79
C PRO A 182 -2.90 6.42 17.17
N PRO A 183 -3.34 7.60 17.66
CA PRO A 183 -4.69 7.80 18.20
C PRO A 183 -5.80 7.68 17.14
N TRP A 184 -5.50 7.97 15.87
CA TRP A 184 -6.47 7.81 14.77
C TRP A 184 -6.75 6.36 14.39
N GLU A 185 -5.98 5.40 14.92
CA GLU A 185 -6.28 3.97 14.81
C GLU A 185 -7.15 3.47 15.96
N ASN A 186 -7.49 4.30 16.95
CA ASN A 186 -8.48 3.96 17.99
C ASN A 186 -9.91 4.11 17.43
N SER A 187 -10.80 3.18 17.76
CA SER A 187 -12.19 3.13 17.23
C SER A 187 -12.99 4.40 17.52
N GLN A 188 -12.65 5.14 18.58
CA GLN A 188 -13.41 6.29 19.07
C GLN A 188 -13.13 7.58 18.29
N MET A 189 -11.90 7.77 17.80
CA MET A 189 -11.49 8.99 17.10
C MET A 189 -11.47 8.77 15.59
N GLY A 190 -10.83 7.67 15.17
CA GLY A 190 -10.74 7.23 13.79
C GLY A 190 -10.05 8.22 12.84
N ARG A 191 -9.55 7.73 11.71
CA ARG A 191 -8.92 8.56 10.66
C ARG A 191 -9.83 9.67 10.08
N ALA A 192 -11.15 9.52 10.23
CA ALA A 192 -12.13 10.51 9.79
C ALA A 192 -12.02 11.84 10.57
N SER A 193 -11.56 11.81 11.81
CA SER A 193 -11.31 13.03 12.61
C SER A 193 -10.24 13.94 11.99
N VAL A 194 -9.25 13.37 11.29
CA VAL A 194 -8.19 14.11 10.62
C VAL A 194 -8.55 14.41 9.17
N LEU A 195 -9.09 13.42 8.46
CA LEU A 195 -9.36 13.56 7.03
C LEU A 195 -10.63 14.39 6.74
N GLY A 196 -11.56 14.48 7.69
CA GLY A 196 -12.92 15.00 7.47
C GLY A 196 -13.84 13.96 6.81
N PRO A 197 -15.11 14.31 6.52
CA PRO A 197 -16.07 13.41 5.87
C PRO A 197 -15.56 12.92 4.51
N ALA A 198 -15.96 11.71 4.12
CA ALA A 198 -15.59 11.17 2.81
C ALA A 198 -16.39 11.89 1.72
N ASN A 199 -15.71 12.62 0.84
CA ASN A 199 -16.32 13.24 -0.33
C ASN A 199 -16.49 12.19 -1.43
N TRP A 200 -17.40 11.24 -1.25
CA TRP A 200 -17.74 10.31 -2.32
C TRP A 200 -18.65 11.03 -3.33
N SER A 201 -18.08 11.75 -4.29
CA SER A 201 -18.81 11.96 -5.54
C SER A 201 -18.82 10.60 -6.26
N SER A 202 -20.00 10.11 -6.59
CA SER A 202 -20.19 8.86 -7.36
C SER A 202 -19.81 9.02 -8.83
N GLU A 203 -18.76 9.79 -9.11
CA GLU A 203 -18.38 10.25 -10.46
C GLU A 203 -17.76 9.14 -11.31
N ASN A 204 -17.38 8.01 -10.69
CA ASN A 204 -16.93 6.82 -11.40
C ASN A 204 -18.04 5.78 -11.62
N LYS A 205 -19.28 6.22 -11.88
CA LYS A 205 -20.25 5.40 -12.63
C LYS A 205 -19.87 5.42 -14.11
N THR A 206 -18.77 4.76 -14.46
CA THR A 206 -18.70 4.18 -15.80
C THR A 206 -19.73 3.05 -15.79
N THR A 207 -20.91 3.29 -16.35
CA THR A 207 -21.88 2.21 -16.62
C THR A 207 -21.08 1.07 -17.24
N PRO A 208 -21.10 -0.15 -16.67
CA PRO A 208 -20.38 -1.25 -17.26
C PRO A 208 -20.81 -1.35 -18.72
N PHE A 209 -19.85 -1.27 -19.63
CA PHE A 209 -20.07 -1.51 -21.05
C PHE A 209 -20.50 -2.98 -21.16
N ILE A 210 -21.80 -3.23 -21.01
CA ILE A 210 -22.42 -4.48 -21.40
C ILE A 210 -22.18 -4.56 -22.89
N ARG A 211 -21.22 -5.40 -23.28
CA ARG A 211 -20.94 -5.75 -24.67
C ARG A 211 -22.23 -6.30 -25.28
N ARG A 212 -22.99 -5.43 -25.96
CA ARG A 212 -24.13 -5.86 -26.79
C ARG A 212 -23.57 -6.87 -27.79
N ARG A 213 -24.03 -8.10 -27.64
CA ARG A 213 -23.83 -9.20 -28.60
C ARG A 213 -24.46 -8.74 -29.92
N TRP A 214 -23.61 -8.58 -30.93
CA TRP A 214 -24.04 -8.35 -32.30
C TRP A 214 -24.93 -9.53 -32.73
N PRO A 215 -26.08 -9.30 -33.39
CA PRO A 215 -26.80 -10.38 -34.04
C PRO A 215 -25.94 -10.89 -35.19
N ALA A 216 -25.73 -12.21 -35.22
CA ALA A 216 -25.04 -12.88 -36.30
C ALA A 216 -25.79 -12.60 -37.62
N LEU A 217 -25.08 -12.01 -38.57
CA LEU A 217 -25.46 -11.99 -39.98
C LEU A 217 -25.51 -13.45 -40.45
N SER A 218 -26.70 -14.02 -40.57
CA SER A 218 -26.91 -15.28 -41.27
C SER A 218 -26.63 -15.05 -42.76
N SER A 219 -25.49 -15.59 -43.19
CA SER A 219 -25.06 -15.74 -44.56
C SER A 219 -26.18 -16.31 -45.43
N GLY A 220 -26.51 -15.61 -46.51
CA GLY A 220 -27.32 -16.14 -47.59
C GLY A 220 -26.68 -17.38 -48.20
N ARG A 221 -27.52 -18.35 -48.58
CA ARG A 221 -27.16 -19.40 -49.53
C ARG A 221 -28.31 -19.54 -50.51
N CYS A 222 -27.99 -19.33 -51.77
CA CYS A 222 -28.83 -19.58 -52.93
C CYS A 222 -29.32 -21.03 -52.94
N ALA A 223 -30.57 -21.27 -53.35
CA ALA A 223 -30.89 -21.84 -54.66
C ALA A 223 -32.29 -22.48 -54.70
N SER A 224 -32.92 -22.30 -55.87
CA SER A 224 -33.90 -23.19 -56.54
C SER A 224 -35.34 -23.29 -56.01
N SER A 225 -36.25 -22.72 -56.80
CA SER A 225 -37.67 -23.13 -56.94
C SER A 225 -37.78 -24.61 -57.36
N PRO A 226 -38.94 -25.26 -57.12
CA PRO A 226 -39.87 -25.38 -58.24
C PRO A 226 -41.37 -25.29 -57.89
N THR A 227 -42.09 -24.99 -58.96
CA THR A 227 -43.52 -24.95 -59.28
C THR A 227 -44.37 -26.15 -58.82
N SER A 228 -45.68 -25.90 -58.65
CA SER A 228 -46.88 -26.79 -58.77
C SER A 228 -47.72 -26.79 -57.48
N ALA A 229 -49.04 -26.83 -57.44
CA ALA A 229 -50.12 -26.69 -58.42
C ALA A 229 -51.43 -26.51 -57.63
N THR A 230 -52.37 -25.79 -58.21
CA THR A 230 -53.74 -25.55 -57.75
C THR A 230 -54.60 -26.79 -57.90
N THR A 231 -55.45 -27.14 -56.93
CA THR A 231 -56.75 -27.80 -57.21
C THR A 231 -57.74 -27.59 -56.07
N SER A 232 -58.77 -26.77 -56.30
CA SER A 232 -60.11 -26.97 -55.73
C SER A 232 -61.16 -26.24 -56.57
N SER A 233 -62.04 -27.03 -57.15
CA SER A 233 -63.33 -26.72 -57.79
C SER A 233 -64.26 -27.86 -57.33
N PRO A 234 -65.61 -27.80 -57.34
CA PRO A 234 -66.52 -26.98 -58.18
C PRO A 234 -67.62 -26.34 -57.28
N ARG A 235 -68.81 -25.84 -57.68
CA ARG A 235 -69.65 -25.96 -58.86
C ARG A 235 -70.73 -24.86 -58.78
N ARG A 236 -71.22 -24.48 -59.96
CA ARG A 236 -72.37 -23.63 -60.29
C ARG A 236 -73.65 -23.96 -59.50
N HIS A 237 -74.41 -22.95 -59.10
CA HIS A 237 -75.63 -22.50 -59.78
C HIS A 237 -75.91 -21.03 -59.46
#